data_AF-A0A7V9GDG0-F1
#
_entry.id   AF-A0A7V9GDG0-F1
#
_cell.length_a   1.000
_cell.length_b   1.000
_cell.length_c   1.000
_cell.angle_alpha   90.00
_cell.angle_beta   90.00
_cell.angle_gamma   90.00
#
_symmetry.space_group_name_H-M   'P 1'
#
loop_
_entity.id
_entity.type
_entity.pdbx_description
1 polymer ?
#
loop_
_entity_poly.entity_id
_entity_poly.type
_entity_poly.pdbx_seq_one_letter_code
_entity_poly.pdbx_strand_id
1 'polypeptide(L)'
;YLNAMINAVGGATWVSVHHGGGVGIGYSLHAGQVIVADGTPEAAKRIERVLTTDPGMGVVRHADAGYDDAIEFAKENNVKVPMLK
;
A
#
# COMPACT_ATOMS: atom_id res chain seq x y z
N TYR A 1 -3.55 -5.99 -7.00
CA TYR A 1 -2.31 -5.91 -7.80
C TYR A 1 -1.54 -4.62 -7.62
N LEU A 2 -2.17 -3.43 -7.67
CA LEU A 2 -1.45 -2.15 -7.52
C LEU A 2 -0.64 -2.04 -6.21
N ASN A 3 -1.13 -2.59 -5.10
CA ASN A 3 -0.37 -2.65 -3.85
C ASN A 3 0.99 -3.38 -4.02
N ALA A 4 1.02 -4.53 -4.70
CA ALA A 4 2.28 -5.22 -4.97
C ALA A 4 3.23 -4.37 -5.83
N MET A 5 2.70 -3.76 -6.90
CA MET A 5 3.50 -2.94 -7.82
C MET A 5 4.09 -1.71 -7.11
N ILE A 6 3.29 -0.99 -6.32
CA ILE A 6 3.75 0.23 -5.64
C ILE A 6 4.83 -0.09 -4.58
N ASN A 7 4.69 -1.22 -3.87
CA ASN A 7 5.69 -1.66 -2.90
C ASN A 7 6.98 -2.13 -3.59
N ALA A 8 6.88 -2.79 -4.74
CA ALA A 8 8.04 -3.21 -5.53
C ALA A 8 8.85 -1.99 -6.02
N VAL A 9 8.20 -0.98 -6.60
CA VAL A 9 8.89 0.24 -7.05
C VAL A 9 9.32 1.14 -5.88
N GLY A 10 8.62 1.08 -4.74
CA GLY A 10 8.98 1.79 -3.52
C GLY A 10 10.29 1.31 -2.88
N GLY A 11 10.64 0.05 -3.14
CA GLY A 11 11.88 -0.58 -2.67
C GLY A 11 11.67 -1.51 -1.47
N ALA A 12 10.53 -2.21 -1.39
CA ALA A 12 10.38 -3.31 -0.46
C ALA A 12 11.48 -4.36 -0.70
N THR A 13 11.97 -5.01 0.36
CA THR A 13 13.02 -6.03 0.25
C THR A 13 12.50 -7.26 -0.50
N TRP A 14 11.24 -7.63 -0.27
CA TRP A 14 10.51 -8.53 -1.17
C TRP A 14 9.02 -8.24 -1.19
N VAL A 15 8.38 -8.66 -2.28
CA VAL A 15 6.94 -8.54 -2.52
C VAL A 15 6.40 -9.88 -3.00
N SER A 16 5.18 -10.20 -2.59
CA SER A 16 4.47 -11.42 -2.93
C SER A 16 3.08 -11.12 -3.46
N VAL A 17 2.60 -11.96 -4.37
CA VAL A 17 1.23 -11.91 -4.91
C VAL A 17 0.67 -13.31 -4.87
N HIS A 18 -0.40 -13.52 -4.11
CA HIS A 18 -0.99 -14.82 -3.90
C HIS A 18 -2.45 -14.86 -4.36
N HIS A 19 -2.90 -16.05 -4.74
CA HIS A 19 -4.28 -16.36 -5.08
C HIS A 19 -4.84 -17.37 -4.08
N GLY A 20 -6.04 -17.08 -3.58
CA GLY A 20 -6.84 -17.98 -2.74
C GLY A 20 -6.39 -18.15 -1.29
N GLY A 21 -5.48 -17.32 -0.77
CA GLY A 21 -5.11 -17.41 0.65
C GLY A 21 -6.31 -17.09 1.55
N GLY A 22 -6.53 -17.92 2.57
CA GLY A 22 -7.66 -17.82 3.50
C GLY A 22 -8.94 -18.48 3.00
N VAL A 23 -9.40 -18.14 1.79
CA VAL A 23 -10.75 -18.49 1.29
C VAL A 23 -10.77 -19.49 0.12
N GLY A 24 -9.61 -19.98 -0.32
CA GLY A 24 -9.49 -20.99 -1.38
C GLY A 24 -9.36 -20.42 -2.79
N ILE A 25 -8.94 -21.27 -3.73
CA ILE A 25 -8.70 -20.93 -5.14
C ILE A 25 -9.97 -20.35 -5.75
N GLY A 26 -9.86 -19.16 -6.35
CA GLY A 26 -10.93 -18.46 -7.08
C GLY A 26 -11.57 -17.31 -6.31
N TYR A 27 -11.33 -17.17 -5.01
CA TYR A 27 -12.12 -16.27 -4.15
C TYR A 27 -11.37 -15.05 -3.61
N SER A 28 -10.04 -15.01 -3.71
CA SER A 28 -9.26 -13.85 -3.23
C SER A 28 -7.97 -13.65 -3.99
N LEU A 29 -7.63 -12.39 -4.24
CA LEU A 29 -6.33 -11.96 -4.72
C LEU A 29 -5.76 -10.97 -3.71
N HIS A 30 -4.55 -11.21 -3.24
CA HIS A 30 -3.89 -10.34 -2.27
C HIS A 30 -2.39 -10.26 -2.50
N ALA A 31 -1.79 -9.25 -1.88
CA ALA A 31 -0.37 -8.96 -1.95
C ALA A 31 0.18 -8.81 -0.53
N GLY A 32 1.45 -9.16 -0.36
CA GLY A 32 2.22 -8.91 0.84
C GLY A 32 3.57 -8.30 0.50
N GLN A 33 4.10 -7.48 1.40
CA GLN A 33 5.43 -6.88 1.27
C GLN A 33 6.20 -7.06 2.58
N VAL A 34 7.52 -7.08 2.48
CA VAL A 34 8.40 -6.91 3.64
C VAL A 34 9.54 -5.98 3.29
N ILE A 35 9.92 -5.14 4.24
CA ILE A 35 11.07 -4.25 4.14
C ILE A 35 12.01 -4.41 5.34
N VAL A 36 13.30 -4.54 5.06
CA VAL A 36 14.36 -4.71 6.08
C VAL A 36 14.93 -3.35 6.47
N ALA A 37 14.99 -3.10 7.78
CA ALA A 37 15.71 -1.99 8.37
C ALA A 37 17.11 -2.44 8.81
N ASP A 38 18.07 -2.37 7.89
CA ASP A 38 19.46 -2.82 8.11
C ASP A 38 20.38 -1.73 8.68
N GLY A 39 19.83 -0.54 9.00
CA GLY A 39 20.58 0.61 9.53
C GLY A 39 21.24 1.49 8.46
N THR A 40 21.11 1.17 7.17
CA THR A 40 21.71 1.98 6.09
C THR A 40 20.86 3.22 5.75
N PRO A 41 21.50 4.33 5.29
CA PRO A 41 20.77 5.47 4.76
C PRO A 41 19.88 5.13 3.56
N GLU A 42 20.27 4.14 2.76
CA GLU A 42 19.48 3.66 1.61
C GLU A 42 18.21 2.96 2.07
N ALA A 43 18.29 2.13 3.12
CA ALA A 43 17.12 1.50 3.72
C ALA A 43 16.17 2.54 4.31
N ALA A 44 16.67 3.57 4.99
CA ALA A 44 15.83 4.66 5.53
C ALA A 44 14.95 5.29 4.43
N LYS A 45 15.52 5.59 3.26
CA LYS A 45 14.76 6.13 2.11
C LYS A 45 13.73 5.15 1.54
N ARG A 46 14.03 3.85 1.52
CA ARG A 46 13.07 2.82 1.06
C ARG A 46 11.93 2.66 2.08
N ILE A 47 12.25 2.65 3.38
CA ILE A 47 11.28 2.54 4.47
C ILE A 47 10.29 3.70 4.43
N GLU A 48 10.78 4.93 4.31
CA GLU A 48 9.93 6.12 4.18
C GLU A 48 8.92 5.96 3.04
N ARG A 49 9.35 5.51 1.85
CA ARG A 49 8.46 5.29 0.71
C ARG A 49 7.47 4.15 0.96
N VAL A 50 7.97 2.95 1.29
CA VAL A 50 7.13 1.75 1.40
C VAL A 50 6.11 1.89 2.51
N LEU A 51 6.53 2.35 3.70
CA LEU A 51 5.60 2.51 4.83
C LEU A 51 4.67 3.72 4.68
N THR A 52 4.89 4.59 3.69
CA THR A 52 3.91 5.60 3.28
C THR A 52 2.93 5.03 2.26
N THR A 53 3.43 4.37 1.22
CA THR A 53 2.60 3.94 0.08
C THR A 53 1.74 2.71 0.38
N ASP A 54 2.22 1.79 1.23
CA ASP A 54 1.51 0.55 1.55
C ASP A 54 0.18 0.82 2.29
N PRO A 55 0.17 1.52 3.45
CA PRO A 55 -1.09 1.94 4.08
C PRO A 55 -1.84 2.99 3.26
N GLY A 56 -1.12 3.89 2.57
CA GLY A 56 -1.73 4.90 1.69
C GLY A 56 -2.61 4.27 0.60
N MET A 57 -2.23 3.12 0.04
CA MET A 57 -3.06 2.37 -0.91
C MET A 57 -4.39 1.92 -0.30
N GLY A 58 -4.39 1.59 1.00
CA GLY A 58 -5.61 1.29 1.75
C GLY A 58 -6.53 2.50 1.87
N VAL A 59 -5.98 3.67 2.22
CA VAL A 59 -6.73 4.93 2.28
C VAL A 59 -7.32 5.27 0.91
N VAL A 60 -6.49 5.29 -0.15
CA VAL A 60 -6.92 5.58 -1.52
C VAL A 60 -8.07 4.66 -1.95
N ARG A 61 -7.96 3.36 -1.67
CA ARG A 61 -9.00 2.37 -2.02
C ARG A 61 -10.33 2.66 -1.33
N HIS A 62 -10.31 2.96 -0.03
CA HIS A 62 -11.56 3.19 0.71
C HIS A 62 -12.15 4.58 0.41
N ALA A 63 -11.32 5.58 0.18
CA ALA A 63 -11.78 6.90 -0.22
C ALA A 63 -12.41 6.85 -1.62
N ASP A 64 -11.83 6.10 -2.57
CA ASP A 64 -12.42 5.83 -3.88
C ASP A 64 -13.78 5.09 -3.79
N ALA A 65 -13.92 4.20 -2.81
CA ALA A 65 -15.19 3.52 -2.53
C ALA A 65 -16.24 4.39 -1.81
N GLY A 66 -15.92 5.64 -1.46
CA GLY A 66 -16.86 6.60 -0.86
C GLY A 66 -16.97 6.55 0.66
N TYR A 67 -15.97 6.03 1.37
CA TYR A 67 -15.99 6.02 2.84
C TYR A 67 -15.53 7.37 3.40
N ASP A 68 -16.40 8.05 4.15
CA ASP A 68 -16.16 9.39 4.69
C ASP A 68 -14.88 9.48 5.53
N ASP A 69 -14.67 8.54 6.47
CA ASP A 69 -13.46 8.49 7.32
C ASP A 69 -12.17 8.44 6.48
N ALA A 70 -12.18 7.71 5.36
CA ALA A 70 -11.02 7.60 4.49
C ALA A 70 -10.79 8.86 3.65
N ILE A 71 -11.88 9.53 3.23
CA ILE A 71 -11.82 10.81 2.53
C ILE A 71 -11.27 11.90 3.46
N GLU A 72 -11.76 11.94 4.71
CA GLU A 72 -11.28 12.86 5.74
C GLU A 72 -9.79 12.62 6.03
N PHE A 73 -9.41 11.38 6.32
CA PHE A 73 -8.01 11.04 6.54
C PHE A 73 -7.11 11.42 5.36
N ALA A 74 -7.57 11.18 4.12
CA ALA A 74 -6.83 11.55 2.92
C ALA A 74 -6.60 13.06 2.80
N LYS A 75 -7.61 13.88 3.16
CA LYS A 75 -7.53 15.34 3.15
C LYS A 75 -6.58 15.85 4.24
N GLU A 76 -6.71 15.35 5.46
CA GLU A 76 -5.88 15.77 6.60
C GLU A 76 -4.39 15.40 6.41
N ASN A 77 -4.12 14.24 5.83
CA ASN A 77 -2.77 13.70 5.69
C ASN A 77 -2.16 13.92 4.29
N ASN A 78 -2.79 14.75 3.45
CA ASN A 78 -2.32 15.08 2.10
C ASN A 78 -2.11 13.83 1.20
N VAL A 79 -2.93 12.79 1.37
CA VAL A 79 -2.93 11.64 0.48
C VAL A 79 -3.57 12.05 -0.85
N LYS A 80 -2.79 11.97 -1.93
CA LYS A 80 -3.25 12.36 -3.26
C LYS A 80 -4.23 11.34 -3.83
N VAL A 81 -5.51 11.69 -3.86
CA VAL A 81 -6.55 10.95 -4.58
C VAL A 81 -7.06 11.83 -5.73
N PRO A 82 -6.62 11.62 -6.97
CA PRO A 82 -6.85 12.58 -8.07
C PRO A 82 -8.30 12.94 -8.36
N MET A 83 -9.24 12.04 -8.04
CA MET A 83 -10.66 12.22 -8.32
C MET A 83 -11.44 12.84 -7.15
N LEU A 84 -10.84 12.95 -5.97
CA LEU A 84 -11.46 13.64 -4.83
C LEU A 84 -11.26 15.15 -4.96
N LYS A 85 -12.35 15.89 -4.77
CA LYS A 85 -12.37 17.35 -4.74
C LYS A 85 -12.15 17.89 -3.33
#